data_AF-A0A2Z6ZSB6-F1
#
_entry.id   AF-A0A2Z6ZSB6-F1
#
_cell.length_a   1.000
_cell.length_b   1.000
_cell.length_c   1.000
_cell.angle_alpha   90.00
_cell.angle_beta   90.00
_cell.angle_gamma   90.00
#
_symmetry.space_group_name_H-M   'P 1'
#
loop_
_entity.id
_entity.type
_entity.pdbx_description
1 polymer ?
#
loop_
_entity_poly.entity_id
_entity_poly.type
_entity_poly.pdbx_seq_one_letter_code
_entity_poly.pdbx_strand_id
1 'polypeptide(L)' 'MSLSHNEIPMLSKEEYDVWKIRMQAHLAAQNDDMWEVMTNGPLKIMKANPAFAITGGAPEWIEKSRAEYTTEDKNEGQS' A
#
# COMPACT_ATOMS: atom_id res chain seq x y z
N MET A 1 -27.37 -3.96 26.13
CA MET A 1 -26.04 -4.07 26.75
C MET A 1 -25.22 -2.91 26.24
N SER A 2 -24.76 -2.02 27.11
CA SER A 2 -23.96 -0.86 26.72
C SER A 2 -22.49 -1.23 26.94
N LEU A 3 -21.71 -1.37 25.88
CA LEU A 3 -20.26 -1.48 26.02
C LEU A 3 -19.74 -0.19 26.63
N SER A 4 -18.83 -0.30 27.60
CA SER A 4 -18.16 0.85 28.18
C SER A 4 -17.31 1.54 27.10
N HIS A 5 -17.26 2.87 27.12
CA HIS A 5 -16.69 3.70 26.04
C HIS A 5 -15.17 3.51 25.77
N ASN A 6 -14.49 2.59 26.47
CA ASN A 6 -13.04 2.38 26.40
C ASN A 6 -12.64 0.93 26.10
N GLU A 7 -13.58 0.02 25.87
CA GLU A 7 -13.24 -1.35 25.47
C GLU A 7 -13.09 -1.39 23.95
N ILE A 8 -11.94 -1.88 23.47
CA ILE A 8 -11.76 -2.21 22.06
C ILE A 8 -12.87 -3.20 21.72
N PRO A 9 -13.82 -2.86 20.82
CA PRO A 9 -14.90 -3.78 20.51
C PRO A 9 -14.28 -5.07 19.98
N MET A 10 -14.40 -6.15 20.76
CA MET A 10 -14.04 -7.48 20.32
C MET A 10 -15.07 -7.88 19.28
N LEU A 11 -14.79 -7.60 18.01
CA LEU A 11 -15.63 -8.03 16.90
C LEU A 11 -15.71 -9.56 16.93
N SER A 12 -16.92 -10.11 16.76
CA SER A 12 -17.07 -11.51 16.36
C SER A 12 -16.41 -11.74 15.00
N LYS A 13 -16.19 -13.00 14.62
CA LYS A 13 -15.54 -13.31 13.34
C LYS A 13 -16.34 -12.75 12.15
N GLU A 14 -17.65 -12.88 12.19
CA GLU A 14 -18.56 -12.37 11.18
C GLU A 14 -18.55 -10.84 11.12
N GLU A 15 -18.53 -10.17 12.28
CA GLU A 15 -18.43 -8.70 12.34
C GLU A 15 -17.05 -8.19 11.88
N TYR A 16 -15.98 -8.94 12.14
CA TYR A 16 -14.64 -8.63 11.65
C TYR A 16 -14.57 -8.73 10.12
N ASP A 17 -15.15 -9.77 9.53
CA ASP A 17 -15.16 -9.93 8.07
C ASP A 17 -15.97 -8.80 7.39
N VAL A 18 -17.13 -8.45 7.95
CA VAL A 18 -17.94 -7.32 7.46
C VAL A 18 -17.20 -5.99 7.61
N TRP A 19 -16.55 -5.76 8.76
CA TRP A 19 -15.74 -4.57 9.00
C TRP A 19 -14.58 -4.49 8.01
N LYS A 20 -13.86 -5.60 7.78
CA LYS A 20 -12.74 -5.69 6.87
C LYS A 20 -13.14 -5.33 5.44
N ILE A 21 -14.25 -5.89 4.94
CA ILE A 21 -14.77 -5.58 3.58
C ILE A 21 -15.13 -4.10 3.46
N ARG A 22 -15.80 -3.52 4.46
CA ARG A 22 -16.16 -2.09 4.45
C ARG A 22 -14.93 -1.18 4.49
N MET A 23 -13.93 -1.56 5.27
CA MET A 23 -12.68 -0.80 5.36
C MET A 23 -11.88 -0.88 4.06
N GLN A 24 -11.79 -2.06 3.46
CA GLN A 24 -11.20 -2.25 2.14
C GLN A 24 -11.88 -1.36 1.09
N ALA A 25 -13.21 -1.40 1.00
CA ALA A 25 -13.96 -0.59 0.03
C ALA A 25 -13.81 0.92 0.28
N HIS A 26 -13.79 1.35 1.54
CA HIS A 26 -13.59 2.76 1.89
C HIS A 26 -12.18 3.26 1.55
N LEU A 27 -11.16 2.44 1.79
CA LEU A 27 -9.78 2.76 1.45
C LEU A 27 -9.56 2.77 -0.06
N ALA A 28 -10.07 1.78 -0.79
CA ALA A 28 -10.00 1.74 -2.25
C ALA A 28 -10.65 2.97 -2.90
N ALA A 29 -11.77 3.45 -2.36
CA ALA A 29 -12.41 4.68 -2.83
C ALA A 29 -11.55 5.95 -2.65
N GLN A 30 -10.54 5.93 -1.77
CA GLN A 30 -9.57 7.02 -1.61
C GLN A 30 -8.31 6.78 -2.42
N ASN A 31 -7.77 5.56 -2.35
CA ASN A 31 -6.61 5.08 -3.06
C ASN A 31 -6.59 3.54 -3.02
N ASP A 32 -6.60 2.89 -4.19
CA ASP A 32 -6.62 1.43 -4.32
C ASP A 32 -5.45 0.74 -3.60
N ASP A 33 -4.30 1.41 -3.47
CA ASP A 33 -3.09 0.82 -2.88
C ASP A 33 -3.00 0.98 -1.35
N MET A 34 -3.89 1.76 -0.72
CA MET A 34 -3.82 2.01 0.74
C MET A 34 -3.97 0.73 1.55
N TRP A 35 -4.83 -0.19 1.11
CA TRP A 35 -5.01 -1.47 1.80
C TRP A 35 -3.75 -2.33 1.76
N GLU A 36 -3.05 -2.31 0.63
CA GLU A 36 -1.79 -3.04 0.46
C GLU A 36 -0.71 -2.47 1.38
N VAL A 37 -0.63 -1.14 1.50
CA VAL A 37 0.30 -0.47 2.44
C VAL A 37 0.08 -0.90 3.89
N MET A 38 -1.19 -1.00 4.31
CA MET A 38 -1.53 -1.36 5.68
C MET A 38 -1.26 -2.83 6.00
N THR A 39 -1.39 -3.72 5.01
CA THR A 39 -1.27 -5.18 5.20
C THR A 39 0.14 -5.70 4.96
N ASN A 40 0.82 -5.18 3.94
CA ASN A 40 2.12 -5.65 3.49
C ASN A 40 3.26 -4.67 3.81
N GLY A 41 2.93 -3.49 4.35
CA GLY A 41 3.89 -2.42 4.63
C GLY A 41 4.03 -1.44 3.45
N PRO A 42 4.87 -0.39 3.58
CA PRO A 42 4.99 0.66 2.58
C PRO A 42 5.25 0.13 1.17
N LEU A 43 4.56 0.69 0.16
CA LEU A 43 4.81 0.36 -1.24
C LEU A 43 6.28 0.59 -1.58
N LYS A 44 6.85 -0.39 -2.29
CA LYS A 44 8.22 -0.33 -2.78
C LYS A 44 8.21 0.40 -4.12
N ILE A 45 8.73 1.62 -4.12
CA ILE A 45 8.91 2.38 -5.35
C ILE A 45 10.15 1.83 -6.05
N MET A 46 10.02 1.46 -7.32
CA MET A 46 11.11 0.88 -8.11
C MET A 46 11.74 1.93 -9.03
N LYS A 47 13.03 1.76 -9.36
CA LYS A 47 13.73 2.52 -10.40
C LYS A 47 14.55 1.59 -11.29
N ALA A 48 14.78 2.00 -12.53
CA ALA A 48 15.73 1.33 -13.39
C ALA A 48 17.15 1.40 -12.78
N ASN A 49 17.87 0.29 -12.79
CA ASN A 49 19.24 0.21 -12.36
C ASN A 49 20.14 0.96 -13.35
N PRO A 50 20.76 2.09 -12.95
CA PRO A 50 21.61 2.86 -13.86
C PRO A 50 22.86 2.09 -14.29
N ALA A 51 23.31 1.10 -13.52
CA ALA A 51 24.46 0.26 -13.89
C ALA A 51 24.14 -0.66 -15.08
N PHE A 52 22.89 -1.09 -15.22
CA PHE A 52 22.47 -2.00 -16.28
C PHE A 52 22.14 -1.26 -17.60
N ALA A 53 21.70 0.00 -17.49
CA ALA A 53 21.37 0.86 -18.63
C ALA A 53 22.55 1.06 -19.62
N ILE A 54 23.78 0.81 -19.18
CA ILE A 54 25.00 0.93 -19.99
C ILE A 54 25.20 -0.29 -20.92
N THR A 55 24.55 -1.43 -20.63
CA THR A 55 24.81 -2.71 -21.32
C THR A 55 23.84 -3.05 -22.46
N GLY A 56 22.87 -2.17 -22.75
CA GLY A 56 21.93 -2.34 -23.87
C GLY A 56 20.88 -3.46 -23.71
N GLY A 57 20.82 -4.10 -22.54
CA GLY A 57 19.78 -5.09 -22.22
C GLY A 57 18.50 -4.48 -21.61
N ALA A 58 17.53 -5.35 -21.27
CA ALA A 58 16.32 -4.95 -20.56
C ALA A 58 16.64 -4.42 -19.14
N PRO A 59 16.10 -3.25 -18.73
CA PRO A 59 16.44 -2.63 -17.46
C PRO A 59 16.14 -3.56 -16.28
N GLU A 60 17.12 -3.73 -15.40
CA GLU A 60 16.91 -4.30 -14.08
C GLU A 60 16.21 -3.26 -13.19
N TRP A 61 15.22 -3.68 -12.40
CA TRP A 61 14.50 -2.79 -11.47
C TRP A 61 15.00 -2.98 -10.04
N ILE A 62 15.39 -1.88 -9.40
CA ILE A 62 15.87 -1.84 -8.02
C ILE A 62 14.99 -0.92 -7.17
N GLU A 63 14.88 -1.19 -5.88
CA GLU A 63 14.09 -0.37 -4.94
C GLU A 63 14.72 1.03 -4.80
N LYS A 64 13.90 2.09 -4.89
CA LYS A 64 14.32 3.47 -4.60
C LYS A 64 14.57 3.61 -3.09
N SER A 65 15.61 4.36 -2.71
CA SER A 65 15.76 4.76 -1.32
C SER A 65 14.73 5.84 -0.96
N ARG A 66 14.26 5.90 0.29
CA ARG A 66 13.27 6.90 0.74
C ARG A 66 13.69 8.35 0.47
N ALA A 67 14.99 8.64 0.43
CA ALA A 67 15.50 9.98 0.13
C ALA A 67 15.28 10.41 -1.33
N GLU A 68 15.00 9.47 -2.22
CA GLU A 68 14.78 9.68 -3.66
C GLU A 68 13.29 9.78 -4.02
N TYR A 69 12.39 9.67 -3.04
CA TYR A 69 10.95 9.70 -3.30
C TYR A 69 10.53 11.10 -3.75
N THR A 70 9.81 11.17 -4.86
CA THR A 70 9.28 12.39 -5.45
C THR A 70 7.75 12.37 -5.49
N THR A 71 7.12 13.51 -5.76
CA THR A 71 5.66 13.59 -5.91
C THR A 71 5.14 12.92 -7.19
N GLU A 72 6.01 12.69 -8.18
CA GLU A 72 5.66 12.00 -9.44
C GLU A 72 5.54 10.49 -9.26
N ASP A 73 6.26 9.89 -8.30
CA ASP A 73 6.16 8.47 -7.93
C ASP A 73 4.75 8.04 -7.51
N LYS A 74 3.88 9.00 -7.17
CA LYS A 74 2.48 8.76 -6.82
C LYS A 74 1.63 8.32 -8.02
N ASN A 75 2.09 8.59 -9.25
CA ASN A 75 1.29 8.43 -10.47
C ASN A 75 1.81 7.32 -11.40
N GLU A 76 2.99 6.76 -11.13
CA GLU A 76 3.63 5.75 -12.00
C GLU A 76 3.07 4.33 -11.81
N GLY A 77 2.21 4.10 -10.81
CA GLY A 77 1.51 2.83 -10.60
C GLY A 77 0.26 2.63 -11.49
N GLN A 78 -0.11 3.62 -12.33
CA GLN A 78 -1.37 3.62 -13.10
C GLN A 78 -1.19 3.64 -14.64
N SER A 79 -0.15 3.01 -15.19
CA SER A 79 -0.09 2.75 -16.64
C SER A 79 0.28 1.31 -16.96
#